data_AF-A0A4V3HVQ3-F1
#
_entry.id   AF-A0A4V3HVQ3-F1
#
_cell.length_a   1.000
_cell.length_b   1.000
_cell.length_c   1.000
_cell.angle_alpha   90.00
_cell.angle_beta   90.00
_cell.angle_gamma   90.00
#
_symmetry.space_group_name_H-M   'P 1'
#
loop_
_entity.id
_entity.type
_entity.pdbx_description
1 polymer ?
#
loop_
_entity_poly.entity_id
_entity_poly.type
_entity_poly.pdbx_seq_one_letter_code
_entity_poly.pdbx_strand_id
1 'polypeptide(L)'
;MAERVKKLHGKRRSYHTPDLARYMYDDSMTPEEVLKRWRGEDNGQEEDIEASDDEDFFKKSKQDEEDKMEDRSIPLYDYEDLASKWSQAANVEALRRKFTTATLLDGDEDEDDFDGFDDGEGDDDDDEGDGVFEDLETGEQHGDTAEPTEEEAFETERDKNAKRKEELKLRFEEEDREGFMNDKANARREGGDQEFGEDEWYESQKAVIQKQLDINKAEFENLDERQRAAVEGYKAGKYARIVIEGVPAEFFERYNPRMPIILGGLSPTEDRFGFVQVRIKKHRWHKKILKTNDPLIFSLGWRRFQTLPIYSISDSRTRNRMLKYTPEHMHCFATMYGPLIAPNTGFVCFQSFSSANPGFRIAATGTVLSVDESTEIVKKLKLTGTADKIHKNTAFIKGMFNSSLEIAKFEGAAIKTVSGVRGQIKRALSKPEGHFRATFEDKILYSDIVFLRAWYPIKPHRFYNPVTNLIGWQAMRLTGEVRRAEGIETPLQKNSQYRKIERETRHFNPLRVPRALAAELPFKSQIVQARKQKKETYMQKRAVVLNKEEKTARNLLQQLTTIRNDKMAKRAAKKEEKRVEYRKKLAESEEKKEAREKKESKEFWRKNGRKRQASDDGGGGGGQKRRK
;
A
#
# COMPACT_ATOMS: atom_id res chain seq x y z
N MET A 1 16.90 70.66 -7.46
CA MET A 1 16.10 69.40 -7.36
C MET A 1 16.79 68.19 -8.01
N ALA A 2 17.39 68.31 -9.20
CA ALA A 2 18.11 67.21 -9.87
C ALA A 2 19.29 66.62 -9.07
N GLU A 3 20.01 67.42 -8.28
CA GLU A 3 21.09 66.93 -7.40
C GLU A 3 20.60 66.18 -6.16
N ARG A 4 19.42 66.54 -5.62
CA ARG A 4 18.78 65.79 -4.51
C ARG A 4 18.27 64.42 -5.00
N VAL A 5 17.75 64.36 -6.23
CA VAL A 5 17.33 63.11 -6.89
C VAL A 5 18.55 62.21 -7.16
N LYS A 6 19.68 62.76 -7.62
CA LYS A 6 20.94 62.00 -7.74
C LYS A 6 21.51 61.52 -6.40
N LYS A 7 21.42 62.31 -5.32
CA LYS A 7 21.85 61.89 -3.97
C LYS A 7 20.96 60.80 -3.36
N LEU A 8 19.66 60.79 -3.68
CA LEU A 8 18.73 59.73 -3.27
C LEU A 8 18.93 58.42 -4.05
N HIS A 9 19.32 58.50 -5.33
CA HIS A 9 19.66 57.34 -6.16
C HIS A 9 21.10 56.83 -5.97
N GLY A 10 21.98 57.59 -5.32
CA GLY A 10 23.40 57.26 -5.19
C GLY A 10 23.79 56.38 -3.99
N LYS A 11 22.92 56.24 -2.98
CA LYS A 11 23.12 55.29 -1.88
C LYS A 11 22.34 54.01 -2.17
N ARG A 12 23.04 52.98 -2.64
CA ARG A 12 22.46 51.62 -2.73
C ARG A 12 22.01 51.20 -1.33
N ARG A 13 20.80 50.66 -1.22
CA ARG A 13 20.24 50.22 0.06
C ARG A 13 20.88 48.88 0.41
N SER A 14 21.59 48.82 1.54
CA SER A 14 22.07 47.55 2.09
C SER A 14 20.87 46.70 2.55
N TYR A 15 21.00 45.38 2.44
CA TYR A 15 19.99 44.42 2.91
C TYR A 15 18.60 44.54 2.26
N HIS A 16 18.51 44.98 1.00
CA HIS A 16 17.23 45.07 0.30
C HIS A 16 16.77 43.69 -0.21
N THR A 17 15.57 43.24 0.19
CA THR A 17 15.06 41.89 -0.11
C THR A 17 14.78 41.62 -1.61
N PRO A 18 14.24 42.56 -2.41
CA PRO A 18 14.08 42.35 -3.86
C PRO A 18 15.41 42.23 -4.61
N ASP A 19 16.45 42.93 -4.14
CA ASP A 19 17.79 42.86 -4.74
C ASP A 19 18.44 41.51 -4.47
N LEU A 20 18.28 40.95 -3.26
CA LEU A 20 18.73 39.59 -2.95
C LEU A 20 18.07 38.56 -3.86
N ALA A 21 16.74 38.62 -3.99
CA ALA A 21 16.00 37.70 -4.85
C ALA A 21 16.44 37.78 -6.33
N ARG A 22 16.94 38.95 -6.78
CA ARG A 22 17.50 39.11 -8.12
C ARG A 22 18.90 38.50 -8.23
N TYR A 23 19.77 38.74 -7.26
CA TYR A 23 21.14 38.25 -7.27
C TYR A 23 21.24 36.73 -7.06
N MET A 24 20.30 36.12 -6.33
CA MET A 24 20.25 34.67 -6.11
C MET A 24 20.13 33.82 -7.37
N TYR A 25 19.55 34.35 -8.45
CA TYR A 25 19.36 33.63 -9.72
C TYR A 25 20.23 34.20 -10.85
N ASP A 26 21.26 34.97 -10.50
CA ASP A 26 22.21 35.51 -11.46
C ASP A 26 23.45 34.62 -11.53
N ASP A 27 23.49 33.72 -12.51
CA ASP A 27 24.59 32.76 -12.73
C ASP A 27 25.94 33.45 -13.05
N SER A 28 25.96 34.79 -13.22
CA SER A 28 27.18 35.54 -13.48
C SER A 28 27.96 35.98 -12.24
N MET A 29 27.40 35.81 -11.03
CA MET A 29 28.04 36.16 -9.76
C MET A 29 28.17 34.94 -8.85
N THR A 30 29.24 34.88 -8.05
CA THR A 30 29.38 33.84 -7.02
C THR A 30 28.50 34.15 -5.81
N PRO A 31 28.08 33.14 -5.02
CA PRO A 31 27.29 33.37 -3.81
C PRO A 31 27.93 34.36 -2.82
N GLU A 32 29.25 34.34 -2.69
CA GLU A 32 30.00 35.32 -1.90
C GLU A 32 29.90 36.74 -2.42
N GLU A 33 30.09 36.94 -3.73
CA GLU A 33 29.95 38.26 -4.37
C GLU A 33 28.52 38.79 -4.21
N VAL A 34 27.52 37.92 -4.36
CA VAL A 34 26.11 38.25 -4.11
C VAL A 34 25.92 38.74 -2.68
N LEU A 35 26.52 38.05 -1.70
CA LEU A 35 26.40 38.40 -0.28
C LEU A 35 27.11 39.72 0.04
N LYS A 36 28.35 39.92 -0.44
CA LYS A 36 29.13 41.17 -0.29
C LYS A 36 28.37 42.35 -0.91
N ARG A 37 27.84 42.16 -2.13
CA ARG A 37 27.05 43.16 -2.85
C ARG A 37 25.70 43.47 -2.20
N TRP A 38 25.06 42.48 -1.58
CA TRP A 38 23.81 42.67 -0.83
C TRP A 38 24.02 43.39 0.51
N ARG A 39 25.13 43.10 1.21
CA ARG A 39 25.54 43.81 2.43
C ARG A 39 25.96 45.25 2.17
N GLY A 40 26.35 45.57 0.93
CA GLY A 40 26.85 46.88 0.55
C GLY A 40 28.35 47.03 0.76
N GLU A 41 29.07 45.90 0.86
CA GLU A 41 30.52 45.78 1.07
C GLU A 41 31.28 45.65 -0.26
N ASP A 42 30.71 46.18 -1.34
CA ASP A 42 31.25 46.17 -2.71
C ASP A 42 32.40 47.19 -2.81
N ASN A 43 33.56 46.87 -2.24
CA ASN A 43 34.80 47.59 -2.51
C ASN A 43 35.25 47.19 -3.91
N GLY A 44 35.19 48.10 -4.87
CA GLY A 44 35.68 47.91 -6.23
C GLY A 44 37.20 47.72 -6.31
N GLN A 45 37.71 46.63 -5.74
CA GLN A 45 39.03 46.11 -6.05
C GLN A 45 38.88 45.29 -7.34
N GLU A 46 39.17 45.94 -8.47
CA GLU A 46 39.62 45.22 -9.65
C GLU A 46 40.88 44.44 -9.22
N GLU A 47 40.84 43.12 -9.30
CA GLU A 47 42.04 42.30 -9.13
C GLU A 47 43.03 42.68 -10.23
N ASP A 48 44.16 43.25 -9.82
CA ASP A 48 45.27 43.59 -10.71
C ASP A 48 45.97 42.30 -11.13
N ILE A 49 45.71 41.85 -12.36
CA ILE A 49 46.18 40.57 -12.92
C ILE A 49 47.70 40.61 -13.25
N GLU A 50 48.40 41.75 -13.08
CA GLU A 50 49.83 41.88 -13.43
C GLU A 50 50.84 41.57 -12.30
N ALA A 51 50.42 40.90 -11.22
CA ALA A 51 51.33 40.41 -10.18
C ALA A 51 51.36 38.87 -10.13
N SER A 52 51.72 38.22 -11.24
CA SER A 52 52.04 36.78 -11.26
C SER A 52 53.54 36.62 -11.46
N ASP A 53 54.27 36.53 -10.35
CA ASP A 53 55.67 36.11 -10.31
C ASP A 53 55.74 34.61 -9.96
N ASP A 54 56.67 33.90 -10.59
CA ASP A 54 56.79 32.44 -10.77
C ASP A 54 56.99 31.56 -9.50
N GLU A 55 56.49 31.95 -8.31
CA GLU A 55 56.67 31.20 -7.05
C GLU A 55 55.38 30.69 -6.37
N ASP A 56 54.20 30.85 -6.98
CA ASP A 56 52.91 30.44 -6.37
C ASP A 56 52.41 29.02 -6.74
N PHE A 57 53.21 28.21 -7.44
CA PHE A 57 52.82 26.84 -7.86
C PHE A 57 52.59 25.85 -6.68
N PHE A 58 53.03 26.16 -5.46
CA PHE A 58 52.94 25.26 -4.30
C PHE A 58 52.05 25.73 -3.15
N LYS A 59 51.35 26.87 -3.25
CA LYS A 59 50.32 27.25 -2.27
C LYS A 59 48.95 26.83 -2.80
N LYS A 60 48.13 26.20 -1.94
CA LYS A 60 46.70 26.01 -2.24
C LYS A 60 46.11 27.38 -2.60
N SER A 61 45.39 27.44 -3.71
CA SER A 61 44.66 28.64 -4.10
C SER A 61 43.68 29.01 -2.97
N LYS A 62 43.51 30.29 -2.65
CA LYS A 62 42.50 30.74 -1.68
C LYS A 62 41.09 30.28 -2.08
N GLN A 63 40.86 30.15 -3.39
CA GLN A 63 39.67 29.60 -4.02
C GLN A 63 39.31 28.19 -3.52
N ASP A 64 40.29 27.31 -3.33
CA ASP A 64 40.05 25.95 -2.79
C ASP A 64 39.61 25.96 -1.32
N GLU A 65 39.92 27.00 -0.53
CA GLU A 65 39.43 27.11 0.85
C GLU A 65 38.04 27.74 0.92
N GLU A 66 37.77 28.70 0.03
CA GLU A 66 36.47 29.35 -0.17
C GLU A 66 35.42 28.33 -0.64
N ASP A 67 35.72 27.53 -1.68
CA ASP A 67 34.85 26.45 -2.16
C ASP A 67 34.51 25.40 -1.06
N LYS A 68 35.44 25.17 -0.12
CA LYS A 68 35.23 24.27 1.02
C LYS A 68 34.43 24.90 2.15
N MET A 69 34.37 26.23 2.26
CA MET A 69 33.48 26.91 3.21
C MET A 69 32.05 26.95 2.67
N GLU A 70 31.86 27.16 1.36
CA GLU A 70 30.54 27.25 0.72
C GLU A 70 29.74 25.94 0.79
N ASP A 71 30.39 24.77 0.64
CA ASP A 71 29.71 23.46 0.56
C ASP A 71 29.48 22.79 1.95
N ARG A 72 29.67 23.52 3.04
CA ARG A 72 29.51 22.99 4.42
C ARG A 72 28.10 23.22 4.96
N SER A 73 27.46 22.13 5.42
CA SER A 73 26.17 22.19 6.11
C SER A 73 26.24 22.79 7.53
N ILE A 74 27.43 22.90 8.12
CA ILE A 74 27.66 23.49 9.45
C ILE A 74 28.54 24.73 9.28
N PRO A 75 28.03 25.93 9.59
CA PRO A 75 28.81 27.15 9.55
C PRO A 75 29.99 27.09 10.51
N LEU A 76 31.14 27.60 10.08
CA LEU A 76 32.26 27.89 10.99
C LEU A 76 31.98 29.22 11.68
N TYR A 77 31.87 29.19 13.00
CA TYR A 77 31.71 30.40 13.80
C TYR A 77 33.05 30.78 14.44
N ASP A 78 33.36 32.06 14.45
CA ASP A 78 34.45 32.60 15.24
C ASP A 78 33.97 32.78 16.69
N TYR A 79 34.49 31.93 17.58
CA TYR A 79 34.07 31.92 18.98
C TYR A 79 34.60 33.10 19.77
N GLU A 80 35.74 33.69 19.37
CA GLU A 80 36.34 34.83 20.07
C GLU A 80 35.55 36.11 19.77
N ASP A 81 35.15 36.31 18.51
CA ASP A 81 34.28 37.41 18.09
C ASP A 81 32.86 37.30 18.66
N LEU A 82 32.31 36.08 18.74
CA LEU A 82 31.03 35.87 19.40
C LEU A 82 31.13 36.14 20.90
N ALA A 83 32.18 35.69 21.57
CA ALA A 83 32.38 35.93 23.00
C ALA A 83 32.53 37.44 23.29
N SER A 84 33.23 38.19 22.45
CA SER A 84 33.37 39.65 22.60
C SER A 84 32.07 40.41 22.29
N LYS A 85 31.28 39.97 21.31
CA LYS A 85 29.97 40.56 21.01
C LYS A 85 28.95 40.34 22.12
N TRP A 86 28.93 39.15 22.71
CA TRP A 86 27.97 38.75 23.75
C TRP A 86 28.44 39.01 25.18
N SER A 87 29.68 39.47 25.40
CA SER A 87 30.12 39.98 26.71
C SER A 87 29.58 41.39 27.00
N GLN A 88 29.13 42.11 25.99
CA GLN A 88 28.52 43.43 26.15
C GLN A 88 27.09 43.31 26.69
N ALA A 89 26.85 43.84 27.90
CA ALA A 89 25.56 43.79 28.59
C ALA A 89 24.40 44.33 27.73
N ALA A 90 24.63 45.40 26.98
CA ALA A 90 23.61 45.99 26.10
C ALA A 90 23.14 45.03 24.98
N ASN A 91 24.03 44.20 24.41
CA ASN A 91 23.65 43.22 23.39
C ASN A 91 22.91 42.04 24.01
N VAL A 92 23.31 41.63 25.22
CA VAL A 92 22.62 40.60 25.99
C VAL A 92 21.23 41.06 26.37
N GLU A 93 21.05 42.33 26.74
CA GLU A 93 19.76 42.94 27.06
C GLU A 93 18.84 43.05 25.83
N ALA A 94 19.39 43.44 24.68
CA ALA A 94 18.66 43.41 23.41
C ALA A 94 18.24 41.99 22.99
N LEU A 95 19.08 40.99 23.28
CA LEU A 95 18.74 39.57 23.09
C LEU A 95 17.70 39.11 24.10
N ARG A 96 17.78 39.59 25.35
CA ARG A 96 16.85 39.30 26.46
C ARG A 96 15.42 39.56 26.02
N ARG A 97 15.16 40.64 25.24
CA ARG A 97 13.82 40.98 24.67
C ARG A 97 13.19 39.88 23.80
N LYS A 98 13.97 38.90 23.33
CA LYS A 98 13.46 37.72 22.61
C LYS A 98 13.15 36.53 23.51
N PHE A 99 13.53 36.60 24.78
CA PHE A 99 13.16 35.65 25.81
C PHE A 99 11.92 36.16 26.52
N THR A 100 11.08 35.21 26.95
CA THR A 100 9.82 35.45 27.67
C THR A 100 9.98 36.26 28.97
N THR A 101 11.22 36.42 29.45
CA THR A 101 11.57 37.09 30.71
C THR A 101 11.90 38.58 30.58
N ALA A 102 12.02 39.16 29.38
CA ALA A 102 12.49 40.55 29.23
C ALA A 102 11.54 41.52 28.54
N THR A 103 10.42 41.06 28.00
CA THR A 103 9.27 41.93 27.69
C THR A 103 8.58 42.46 28.96
N LEU A 104 9.17 42.20 30.14
CA LEU A 104 8.66 42.47 31.49
C LEU A 104 9.34 43.67 32.18
N LEU A 105 10.37 44.28 31.57
CA LEU A 105 11.24 45.28 32.23
C LEU A 105 11.30 46.66 31.56
N ASP A 106 10.57 46.90 30.45
CA ASP A 106 10.56 48.22 29.79
C ASP A 106 9.50 49.15 30.45
N GLY A 107 9.71 49.43 31.74
CA GLY A 107 8.91 50.33 32.57
C GLY A 107 9.76 50.91 33.69
N ASP A 108 10.61 51.86 33.32
CA ASP A 108 11.43 52.85 34.06
C ASP A 108 12.00 52.54 35.46
N GLU A 109 13.26 52.95 35.58
CA GLU A 109 14.18 52.94 36.72
C GLU A 109 13.57 53.46 38.03
N ASP A 110 13.64 52.66 39.09
CA ASP A 110 14.12 53.09 40.40
C ASP A 110 14.99 51.95 40.96
N GLU A 111 16.28 52.24 41.14
CA GLU A 111 17.22 51.40 41.87
C GLU A 111 16.80 51.36 43.35
N ASP A 112 16.41 50.19 43.87
CA ASP A 112 16.58 49.85 45.28
C ASP A 112 16.67 48.33 45.47
N ASP A 113 17.81 47.91 46.04
CA ASP A 113 18.20 46.62 46.63
C ASP A 113 17.62 45.30 46.07
N PHE A 114 18.40 44.69 45.16
CA PHE A 114 18.39 43.24 44.93
C PHE A 114 19.11 42.54 46.09
N ASP A 115 18.39 42.23 47.17
CA ASP A 115 18.85 41.26 48.16
C ASP A 115 18.45 39.84 47.73
N GLY A 116 19.41 38.93 47.84
CA GLY A 116 19.34 37.60 47.27
C GLY A 116 18.24 36.75 47.89
N PHE A 117 17.57 35.95 47.06
CA PHE A 117 16.90 34.76 47.56
C PHE A 117 17.37 33.53 46.81
N ASP A 118 17.96 32.69 47.63
CA ASP A 118 18.64 31.42 47.43
C ASP A 118 17.70 30.34 46.90
N ASP A 119 18.29 29.39 46.20
CA ASP A 119 17.68 28.16 45.71
C ASP A 119 17.50 27.21 46.89
N GLY A 120 16.26 26.83 47.21
CA GLY A 120 15.96 25.96 48.35
C GLY A 120 14.61 25.26 48.26
N GLU A 121 14.65 23.95 47.99
CA GLU A 121 13.54 23.00 48.05
C GLU A 121 12.67 23.08 49.32
N GLY A 122 11.38 22.74 49.21
CA GLY A 122 10.60 22.26 50.37
C GLY A 122 9.08 22.40 50.27
N ASP A 123 8.43 21.24 50.13
CA ASP A 123 7.03 20.82 50.38
C ASP A 123 6.11 21.62 51.33
N ASP A 124 4.80 21.47 51.04
CA ASP A 124 3.61 21.39 51.92
C ASP A 124 3.25 22.56 52.87
N ASP A 125 2.08 23.19 52.68
CA ASP A 125 0.79 22.79 53.29
C ASP A 125 -0.28 23.91 53.20
N ASP A 126 -1.54 23.50 53.27
CA ASP A 126 -2.80 24.26 53.30
C ASP A 126 -2.82 25.50 54.24
N ASP A 127 -3.49 26.59 53.81
CA ASP A 127 -4.21 27.45 54.77
C ASP A 127 -5.44 28.16 54.16
N GLU A 128 -6.43 28.29 55.03
CA GLU A 128 -7.86 28.46 54.84
C GLU A 128 -8.28 29.87 54.38
N GLY A 129 -9.52 29.93 53.89
CA GLY A 129 -10.16 31.18 53.46
C GLY A 129 -10.51 32.12 54.61
N ASP A 130 -10.73 33.39 54.25
CA ASP A 130 -11.52 34.28 55.07
C ASP A 130 -12.44 35.14 54.20
N GLY A 131 -13.73 34.94 54.41
CA GLY A 131 -14.78 35.84 53.95
C GLY A 131 -15.21 36.67 55.15
N VAL A 132 -14.99 37.98 55.09
CA VAL A 132 -15.54 38.89 56.10
C VAL A 132 -16.56 39.82 55.47
N PHE A 133 -17.78 39.59 55.92
CA PHE A 133 -19.02 40.30 55.66
C PHE A 133 -19.10 41.51 56.61
N GLU A 134 -19.42 42.67 56.05
CA GLU A 134 -19.57 43.95 56.75
C GLU A 134 -20.90 43.99 57.52
N ASP A 135 -20.86 44.15 58.85
CA ASP A 135 -22.04 44.34 59.70
C ASP A 135 -22.26 45.84 59.98
N LEU A 136 -23.51 46.26 59.83
CA LEU A 136 -23.98 47.64 59.66
C LEU A 136 -24.73 48.08 60.92
N GLU A 137 -24.07 48.13 62.08
CA GLU A 137 -24.69 48.70 63.29
C GLU A 137 -23.68 49.00 64.41
N THR A 138 -22.77 49.97 64.23
CA THR A 138 -22.25 50.83 65.32
C THR A 138 -21.30 51.89 64.77
N GLY A 139 -21.82 53.09 64.53
CA GLY A 139 -21.00 54.27 64.29
C GLY A 139 -20.51 54.87 65.61
N GLU A 140 -19.19 54.98 65.79
CA GLU A 140 -18.47 56.18 66.27
C GLU A 140 -16.95 55.96 66.30
N GLN A 141 -16.23 56.99 65.88
CA GLN A 141 -14.79 57.12 65.61
C GLN A 141 -13.97 57.56 66.83
N HIS A 142 -12.64 57.30 66.83
CA HIS A 142 -11.56 58.28 67.16
C HIS A 142 -10.18 57.58 67.09
N GLY A 143 -9.09 58.16 66.58
CA GLY A 143 -8.85 59.55 66.20
C GLY A 143 -7.55 59.75 65.41
N ASP A 144 -7.44 60.97 64.91
CA ASP A 144 -6.54 61.52 63.91
C ASP A 144 -5.03 61.38 64.19
N THR A 145 -4.24 61.11 63.13
CA THR A 145 -3.14 62.01 62.75
C THR A 145 -2.71 61.84 61.29
N ALA A 146 -3.00 62.88 60.51
CA ALA A 146 -2.31 63.32 59.28
C ALA A 146 -2.24 62.35 58.08
N GLU A 147 -3.21 62.50 57.18
CA GLU A 147 -3.10 62.16 55.75
C GLU A 147 -1.82 62.77 55.13
N PRO A 148 -1.13 61.96 54.31
CA PRO A 148 -1.07 62.22 52.88
C PRO A 148 -1.95 61.18 52.16
N THR A 149 -3.02 61.66 51.51
CA THR A 149 -3.77 61.04 50.41
C THR A 149 -3.62 59.52 50.23
N GLU A 150 -4.46 58.74 50.92
CA GLU A 150 -4.54 57.27 50.80
C GLU A 150 -5.19 56.78 49.48
N GLU A 151 -5.71 57.66 48.62
CA GLU A 151 -6.26 57.25 47.33
C GLU A 151 -5.17 56.87 46.31
N GLU A 152 -3.99 57.50 46.34
CA GLU A 152 -2.91 57.21 45.38
C GLU A 152 -2.11 55.93 45.73
N ALA A 153 -2.01 55.55 47.01
CA ALA A 153 -1.26 54.36 47.45
C ALA A 153 -2.02 53.03 47.18
N PHE A 154 -3.35 53.00 47.35
CA PHE A 154 -4.16 51.83 47.03
C PHE A 154 -4.46 51.68 45.53
N GLU A 155 -4.45 52.78 44.77
CA GLU A 155 -4.53 52.75 43.30
C GLU A 155 -3.21 52.26 42.71
N THR A 156 -2.06 52.75 43.19
CA THR A 156 -0.75 52.27 42.72
C THR A 156 -0.49 50.79 43.08
N GLU A 157 -0.91 50.31 44.26
CA GLU A 157 -0.82 48.88 44.61
C GLU A 157 -1.82 48.00 43.83
N ARG A 158 -3.03 48.51 43.52
CA ARG A 158 -3.96 47.81 42.60
C ARG A 158 -3.43 47.75 41.18
N ASP A 159 -2.81 48.82 40.70
CA ASP A 159 -2.20 48.87 39.37
C ASP A 159 -0.97 47.96 39.27
N LYS A 160 -0.13 47.88 40.31
CA LYS A 160 0.98 46.92 40.38
C LYS A 160 0.48 45.47 40.42
N ASN A 161 -0.57 45.17 41.18
CA ASN A 161 -1.16 43.83 41.23
C ASN A 161 -1.90 43.46 39.93
N ALA A 162 -2.54 44.41 39.26
CA ALA A 162 -3.14 44.23 37.94
C ALA A 162 -2.08 43.95 36.88
N LYS A 163 -0.98 44.71 36.86
CA LYS A 163 0.18 44.48 35.99
C LYS A 163 0.83 43.11 36.24
N ARG A 164 1.05 42.71 37.50
CA ARG A 164 1.56 41.36 37.84
C ARG A 164 0.61 40.26 37.37
N LYS A 165 -0.71 40.46 37.47
CA LYS A 165 -1.71 39.49 37.01
C LYS A 165 -1.78 39.39 35.49
N GLU A 166 -1.63 40.50 34.77
CA GLU A 166 -1.50 40.52 33.32
C GLU A 166 -0.18 39.91 32.84
N GLU A 167 0.91 40.14 33.56
CA GLU A 167 2.22 39.52 33.34
C GLU A 167 2.19 38.00 33.54
N LEU A 168 1.61 37.53 34.64
CA LEU A 168 1.41 36.09 34.90
C LEU A 168 0.54 35.45 33.81
N LYS A 169 -0.50 36.16 33.35
CA LYS A 169 -1.33 35.71 32.23
C LYS A 169 -0.54 35.64 30.93
N LEU A 170 0.30 36.61 30.63
CA LEU A 170 1.14 36.62 29.42
C LEU A 170 2.23 35.54 29.45
N ARG A 171 2.87 35.30 30.60
CA ARG A 171 3.79 34.17 30.79
C ARG A 171 3.08 32.84 30.58
N PHE A 172 1.89 32.67 31.16
CA PHE A 172 1.09 31.46 30.97
C PHE A 172 0.64 31.27 29.52
N GLU A 173 0.25 32.35 28.82
CA GLU A 173 -0.11 32.33 27.41
C GLU A 173 1.06 31.98 26.48
N GLU A 174 2.31 32.24 26.88
CA GLU A 174 3.52 31.97 26.10
C GLU A 174 4.19 30.63 26.43
N GLU A 175 4.16 30.23 27.71
CA GLU A 175 4.63 28.92 28.18
C GLU A 175 3.70 27.79 27.70
N ASP A 176 2.38 28.05 27.66
CA ASP A 176 1.36 27.15 27.12
C ASP A 176 0.82 27.65 25.76
N ARG A 177 1.70 28.11 24.87
CA ARG A 177 1.35 28.68 23.55
C ARG A 177 0.45 27.76 22.69
N GLU A 178 0.54 26.44 22.90
CA GLU A 178 -0.29 25.42 22.23
C GLU A 178 -1.04 24.50 23.20
N GLY A 179 -0.90 24.66 24.51
CA GLY A 179 -1.49 23.73 25.45
C GLY A 179 -2.92 24.05 25.86
N PHE A 180 -3.47 23.10 26.62
CA PHE A 180 -4.90 22.92 26.81
C PHE A 180 -5.53 23.96 27.74
N MET A 181 -4.72 24.71 28.50
CA MET A 181 -5.19 25.64 29.53
C MET A 181 -5.18 27.11 29.10
N ASN A 182 -4.64 27.41 27.92
CA ASN A 182 -4.54 28.77 27.40
C ASN A 182 -5.82 29.15 26.63
N ASP A 183 -6.64 30.07 27.17
CA ASP A 183 -7.93 30.49 26.57
C ASP A 183 -7.83 31.02 25.13
N LYS A 184 -6.67 31.56 24.70
CA LYS A 184 -6.45 31.96 23.29
C LYS A 184 -6.02 30.80 22.40
N ALA A 185 -5.28 29.83 22.95
CA ALA A 185 -4.95 28.59 22.24
C ALA A 185 -6.21 27.72 22.11
N ASN A 186 -7.04 27.67 23.16
CA ASN A 186 -8.40 27.15 23.10
C ASN A 186 -9.25 27.98 22.13
N ALA A 187 -9.31 29.30 22.13
CA ALA A 187 -10.09 30.02 21.10
C ALA A 187 -9.58 29.79 19.65
N ARG A 188 -8.30 29.43 19.45
CA ARG A 188 -7.75 28.97 18.15
C ARG A 188 -8.02 27.47 17.86
N ARG A 189 -8.18 26.65 18.90
CA ARG A 189 -8.40 25.18 18.86
C ARG A 189 -9.87 24.77 19.02
N GLU A 190 -10.71 25.62 19.58
CA GLU A 190 -12.16 25.59 19.76
C GLU A 190 -12.87 26.06 18.47
N GLY A 191 -12.13 26.04 17.36
CA GLY A 191 -12.63 25.64 16.05
C GLY A 191 -12.30 24.18 15.72
N GLY A 192 -12.24 23.27 16.70
CA GLY A 192 -11.54 21.99 16.52
C GLY A 192 -11.66 20.86 17.57
N ASP A 193 -12.41 20.94 18.67
CA ASP A 193 -12.55 19.79 19.60
C ASP A 193 -13.94 19.68 20.30
N GLN A 194 -15.02 20.13 19.65
CA GLN A 194 -16.36 19.60 19.96
C GLN A 194 -16.56 18.32 19.13
N GLU A 195 -17.48 17.46 19.54
CA GLU A 195 -17.83 16.22 18.84
C GLU A 195 -18.35 16.56 17.42
N PHE A 196 -17.43 16.77 16.48
CA PHE A 196 -17.72 17.19 15.12
C PHE A 196 -18.64 16.14 14.48
N GLY A 197 -19.87 16.53 14.17
CA GLY A 197 -20.66 15.79 13.19
C GLY A 197 -19.85 15.70 11.89
N GLU A 198 -20.00 14.62 11.11
CA GLU A 198 -19.21 14.40 9.88
C GLU A 198 -19.19 15.61 8.93
N ASP A 199 -20.24 16.45 8.97
CA ASP A 199 -20.37 17.68 8.20
C ASP A 199 -19.38 18.78 8.62
N GLU A 200 -19.13 18.93 9.92
CA GLU A 200 -18.31 20.01 10.45
C GLU A 200 -16.80 19.71 10.21
N TRP A 201 -16.39 18.43 10.19
CA TRP A 201 -14.99 18.03 9.92
C TRP A 201 -14.64 18.22 8.45
N TYR A 202 -15.60 17.96 7.56
CA TYR A 202 -15.46 18.27 6.14
C TYR A 202 -15.29 19.79 5.92
N GLU A 203 -16.08 20.60 6.63
CA GLU A 203 -15.99 22.06 6.58
C GLU A 203 -14.66 22.58 7.16
N SER A 204 -14.15 22.00 8.25
CA SER A 204 -12.86 22.39 8.82
C SER A 204 -11.70 22.08 7.87
N GLN A 205 -11.68 20.90 7.23
CA GLN A 205 -10.68 20.56 6.21
C GLN A 205 -10.74 21.50 5.01
N LYS A 206 -11.95 21.83 4.55
CA LYS A 206 -12.15 22.81 3.47
C LYS A 206 -11.64 24.20 3.87
N ALA A 207 -11.89 24.62 5.11
CA ALA A 207 -11.41 25.89 5.64
C ALA A 207 -9.88 25.93 5.72
N VAL A 208 -9.22 24.84 6.12
CA VAL A 208 -7.75 24.75 6.12
C VAL A 208 -7.19 24.87 4.69
N ILE A 209 -7.78 24.15 3.72
CA ILE A 209 -7.36 24.26 2.31
C ILE A 209 -7.57 25.68 1.79
N GLN A 210 -8.70 26.29 2.11
CA GLN A 210 -9.01 27.66 1.68
C GLN A 210 -8.05 28.67 2.31
N LYS A 211 -7.76 28.56 3.62
CA LYS A 211 -6.76 29.39 4.30
C LYS A 211 -5.40 29.29 3.62
N GLN A 212 -4.95 28.08 3.25
CA GLN A 212 -3.69 27.92 2.52
C GLN A 212 -3.72 28.60 1.14
N LEU A 213 -4.83 28.48 0.40
CA LEU A 213 -4.99 29.15 -0.89
C LEU A 213 -4.99 30.68 -0.75
N ASP A 214 -5.62 31.20 0.30
CA ASP A 214 -5.68 32.63 0.59
C ASP A 214 -4.31 33.16 1.01
N ILE A 215 -3.56 32.41 1.82
CA ILE A 215 -2.17 32.72 2.18
C ILE A 215 -1.31 32.77 0.91
N ASN A 216 -1.35 31.73 0.08
CA ASN A 216 -0.58 31.70 -1.17
C ASN A 216 -0.90 32.93 -2.04
N LYS A 217 -2.18 33.30 -2.15
CA LYS A 217 -2.60 34.46 -2.93
C LYS A 217 -2.07 35.78 -2.34
N ALA A 218 -2.15 35.96 -1.02
CA ALA A 218 -1.65 37.15 -0.34
C ALA A 218 -0.12 37.30 -0.49
N GLU A 219 0.63 36.20 -0.33
CA GLU A 219 2.09 36.20 -0.51
C GLU A 219 2.50 36.53 -1.95
N PHE A 220 1.81 35.96 -2.95
CA PHE A 220 2.12 36.26 -4.35
C PHE A 220 1.69 37.68 -4.77
N GLU A 221 0.67 38.28 -4.15
CA GLU A 221 0.26 39.66 -4.41
C GLU A 221 1.35 40.69 -4.02
N ASN A 222 2.14 40.38 -2.98
CA ASN A 222 3.24 41.24 -2.52
C ASN A 222 4.47 41.23 -3.45
N LEU A 223 4.61 40.23 -4.33
CA LEU A 223 5.73 40.12 -5.27
C LEU A 223 5.52 40.93 -6.55
N ASP A 224 6.60 41.45 -7.12
CA ASP A 224 6.58 42.12 -8.44
C ASP A 224 6.20 41.13 -9.56
N GLU A 225 5.67 41.63 -10.69
CA GLU A 225 5.14 40.77 -11.77
C GLU A 225 6.21 39.83 -12.37
N ARG A 226 7.46 40.29 -12.48
CA ARG A 226 8.58 39.46 -12.95
C ARG A 226 8.93 38.35 -11.98
N GLN A 227 8.94 38.65 -10.68
CA GLN A 227 9.22 37.68 -9.62
C GLN A 227 8.07 36.68 -9.47
N ARG A 228 6.83 37.16 -9.56
CA ARG A 228 5.62 36.34 -9.56
C ARG A 228 5.61 35.35 -10.71
N ALA A 229 5.97 35.78 -11.92
CA ALA A 229 6.06 34.89 -13.09
C ALA A 229 7.17 33.84 -12.96
N ALA A 230 8.27 34.14 -12.28
CA ALA A 230 9.36 33.18 -12.05
C ALA A 230 9.02 32.12 -10.99
N VAL A 231 8.31 32.52 -9.92
CA VAL A 231 7.99 31.64 -8.78
C VAL A 231 6.69 30.88 -8.99
N GLU A 232 5.58 31.58 -9.26
CA GLU A 232 4.25 30.98 -9.45
C GLU A 232 4.10 30.41 -10.87
N GLY A 233 4.81 30.99 -11.84
CA GLY A 233 4.59 30.73 -13.26
C GLY A 233 3.41 31.53 -13.82
N TYR A 234 2.83 31.02 -14.91
CA TYR A 234 1.69 31.66 -15.56
C TYR A 234 0.37 31.07 -15.06
N LYS A 235 -0.43 31.88 -14.36
CA LYS A 235 -1.74 31.49 -13.83
C LYS A 235 -2.75 31.13 -14.93
N ALA A 236 -3.67 30.22 -14.60
CA ALA A 236 -4.77 29.82 -15.46
C ALA A 236 -5.69 31.01 -15.85
N GLY A 237 -6.24 30.96 -17.06
CA GLY A 237 -7.17 31.97 -17.59
C GLY A 237 -6.52 33.13 -18.36
N LYS A 238 -5.19 33.25 -18.35
CA LYS A 238 -4.46 34.21 -19.18
C LYS A 238 -4.29 33.68 -20.62
N TYR A 239 -4.44 34.57 -21.60
CA TYR A 239 -4.10 34.26 -22.99
C TYR A 239 -2.58 34.28 -23.16
N ALA A 240 -2.01 33.21 -23.72
CA ALA A 240 -0.58 33.04 -23.87
C ALA A 240 -0.20 32.66 -25.31
N ARG A 241 0.98 33.12 -25.76
CA ARG A 241 1.60 32.69 -27.01
C ARG A 241 2.75 31.74 -26.67
N ILE A 242 2.65 30.50 -27.11
CA ILE A 242 3.68 29.47 -26.88
C ILE A 242 4.41 29.24 -28.20
N VAL A 243 5.74 29.29 -28.15
CA VAL A 243 6.61 28.96 -29.28
C VAL A 243 7.26 27.62 -28.97
N ILE A 244 7.07 26.64 -29.85
CA ILE A 244 7.64 25.30 -29.70
C ILE A 244 8.59 25.07 -30.87
N GLU A 245 9.83 24.75 -30.55
CA GLU A 245 10.86 24.40 -31.53
C GLU A 245 10.90 22.89 -31.77
N GLY A 246 11.37 22.47 -32.95
CA GLY A 246 11.52 21.04 -33.29
C GLY A 246 10.21 20.29 -33.60
N VAL A 247 9.15 21.00 -34.03
CA VAL A 247 7.89 20.36 -34.43
C VAL A 247 8.05 19.69 -35.81
N PRO A 248 7.65 18.42 -35.98
CA PRO A 248 7.74 17.72 -37.27
C PRO A 248 6.96 18.44 -38.38
N ALA A 249 7.53 18.52 -39.58
CA ALA A 249 6.92 19.22 -40.72
C ALA A 249 5.58 18.60 -41.13
N GLU A 250 5.44 17.28 -41.02
CA GLU A 250 4.23 16.55 -41.39
C GLU A 250 3.02 16.94 -40.54
N PHE A 251 3.25 17.47 -39.34
CA PHE A 251 2.18 18.02 -38.50
C PHE A 251 1.50 19.22 -39.16
N PHE A 252 2.29 20.11 -39.77
CA PHE A 252 1.78 21.29 -40.45
C PHE A 252 1.08 20.91 -41.76
N GLU A 253 1.65 19.96 -42.51
CA GLU A 253 1.06 19.47 -43.77
C GLU A 253 -0.31 18.80 -43.55
N ARG A 254 -0.47 18.05 -42.46
CA ARG A 254 -1.69 17.29 -42.14
C ARG A 254 -2.58 17.99 -41.12
N TYR A 255 -2.30 19.25 -40.80
CA TYR A 255 -3.06 20.01 -39.82
C TYR A 255 -4.52 20.17 -40.27
N ASN A 256 -5.44 19.81 -39.37
CA ASN A 256 -6.87 19.95 -39.61
C ASN A 256 -7.50 20.70 -38.44
N PRO A 257 -8.12 21.89 -38.68
CA PRO A 257 -8.69 22.71 -37.61
C PRO A 257 -9.89 22.05 -36.90
N ARG A 258 -10.48 21.00 -37.47
CA ARG A 258 -11.55 20.23 -36.82
C ARG A 258 -11.05 19.37 -35.67
N MET A 259 -9.76 19.02 -35.65
CA MET A 259 -9.15 18.27 -34.56
C MET A 259 -8.48 19.24 -33.59
N PRO A 260 -8.93 19.32 -32.33
CA PRO A 260 -8.34 20.23 -31.36
C PRO A 260 -6.91 19.80 -31.01
N ILE A 261 -6.05 20.79 -30.79
CA ILE A 261 -4.73 20.60 -30.19
C ILE A 261 -4.87 20.82 -28.69
N ILE A 262 -4.43 19.84 -27.92
CA ILE A 262 -4.41 19.91 -26.46
C ILE A 262 -2.95 19.86 -26.03
N LEU A 263 -2.53 20.85 -25.24
CA LEU A 263 -1.21 20.91 -24.63
C LEU A 263 -1.36 20.61 -23.14
N GLY A 264 -0.50 19.74 -22.61
CA GLY A 264 -0.48 19.37 -21.21
C GLY A 264 0.94 19.45 -20.67
N GLY A 265 1.10 20.03 -19.47
CA GLY A 265 2.37 20.03 -18.74
C GLY A 265 2.66 18.64 -18.19
N LEU A 266 3.87 18.14 -18.43
CA LEU A 266 4.34 16.85 -17.92
C LEU A 266 5.07 17.07 -16.60
N SER A 267 4.81 16.21 -15.61
CA SER A 267 5.62 16.21 -14.39
C SER A 267 6.99 15.55 -14.62
N PRO A 268 8.01 15.83 -13.78
CA PRO A 268 9.31 15.15 -13.86
C PRO A 268 9.21 13.62 -13.73
N THR A 269 8.17 13.12 -13.07
CA THR A 269 7.89 11.68 -12.98
C THR A 269 7.34 11.14 -14.29
N GLU A 270 6.47 11.89 -14.96
CA GLU A 270 5.87 11.50 -16.25
C GLU A 270 6.86 11.41 -17.39
N ASP A 271 7.99 12.10 -17.30
CA ASP A 271 9.03 12.04 -18.33
C ASP A 271 9.83 10.72 -18.30
N ARG A 272 9.96 10.11 -17.12
CA ARG A 272 10.71 8.86 -16.95
C ARG A 272 9.95 7.64 -17.47
N PHE A 273 10.70 6.64 -17.91
CA PHE A 273 10.18 5.35 -18.38
C PHE A 273 10.50 4.21 -17.41
N GLY A 274 9.58 3.26 -17.30
CA GLY A 274 9.77 2.06 -16.49
C GLY A 274 8.65 1.05 -16.69
N PHE A 275 8.54 0.08 -15.78
CA PHE A 275 7.40 -0.82 -15.75
C PHE A 275 6.29 -0.25 -14.86
N VAL A 276 5.12 -0.07 -15.45
CA VAL A 276 3.93 0.36 -14.72
C VAL A 276 3.11 -0.87 -14.39
N GLN A 277 2.88 -1.11 -13.11
CA GLN A 277 1.93 -2.11 -12.65
C GLN A 277 0.55 -1.46 -12.54
N VAL A 278 -0.41 -2.01 -13.26
CA VAL A 278 -1.77 -1.51 -13.32
C VAL A 278 -2.78 -2.56 -12.90
N ARG A 279 -3.89 -2.13 -12.31
CA ARG A 279 -5.08 -2.96 -12.09
C ARG A 279 -6.02 -2.78 -13.27
N ILE A 280 -6.12 -3.80 -14.11
CA ILE A 280 -6.91 -3.75 -15.34
C ILE A 280 -8.05 -4.76 -15.33
N LYS A 281 -9.18 -4.38 -15.93
CA LYS A 281 -10.34 -5.24 -16.15
C LYS A 281 -10.85 -5.06 -17.58
N LYS A 282 -11.21 -6.18 -18.21
CA LYS A 282 -11.90 -6.15 -19.52
C LYS A 282 -13.20 -5.36 -19.38
N HIS A 283 -13.47 -4.46 -20.32
CA HIS A 283 -14.72 -3.72 -20.32
C HIS A 283 -15.91 -4.69 -20.49
N ARG A 284 -17.01 -4.41 -19.79
CA ARG A 284 -18.19 -5.30 -19.73
C ARG A 284 -18.79 -5.56 -21.11
N TRP A 285 -18.86 -4.51 -21.94
CA TRP A 285 -19.42 -4.56 -23.30
C TRP A 285 -18.42 -4.96 -24.38
N HIS A 286 -17.15 -5.18 -24.03
CA HIS A 286 -16.17 -5.65 -25.01
C HIS A 286 -16.27 -7.17 -25.17
N LYS A 287 -16.51 -7.63 -26.42
CA LYS A 287 -16.83 -9.02 -26.74
C LYS A 287 -15.65 -9.98 -26.51
N LYS A 288 -14.43 -9.60 -26.91
CA LYS A 288 -13.25 -10.49 -26.88
C LYS A 288 -12.48 -10.35 -25.58
N ILE A 289 -11.89 -11.42 -25.09
CA ILE A 289 -10.92 -11.36 -23.99
C ILE A 289 -9.56 -10.86 -24.51
N LEU A 290 -8.80 -10.20 -23.65
CA LEU A 290 -7.47 -9.68 -24.00
C LEU A 290 -6.42 -10.74 -23.70
N LYS A 291 -5.45 -10.87 -24.61
CA LYS A 291 -4.38 -11.85 -24.53
C LYS A 291 -3.08 -11.17 -24.11
N THR A 292 -2.30 -11.83 -23.28
CA THR A 292 -0.97 -11.35 -22.88
C THR A 292 -0.03 -11.28 -24.08
N ASN A 293 0.81 -10.24 -24.14
CA ASN A 293 1.72 -9.94 -25.26
C ASN A 293 1.00 -9.66 -26.59
N ASP A 294 -0.31 -9.37 -26.57
CA ASP A 294 -0.96 -8.73 -27.71
C ASP A 294 -0.94 -7.21 -27.50
N PRO A 295 -0.77 -6.43 -28.58
CA PRO A 295 -0.68 -4.98 -28.46
C PRO A 295 -1.99 -4.35 -28.01
N LEU A 296 -1.87 -3.42 -27.06
CA LEU A 296 -2.97 -2.67 -26.50
C LEU A 296 -2.58 -1.20 -26.41
N ILE A 297 -3.49 -0.34 -26.83
CA ILE A 297 -3.31 1.11 -26.79
C ILE A 297 -3.82 1.61 -25.46
N PHE A 298 -2.94 2.20 -24.65
CA PHE A 298 -3.26 2.83 -23.39
C PHE A 298 -3.46 4.33 -23.61
N SER A 299 -4.54 4.86 -23.04
CA SER A 299 -4.74 6.29 -22.82
C SER A 299 -4.54 6.52 -21.33
N LEU A 300 -3.34 6.95 -20.95
CA LEU A 300 -2.91 7.11 -19.57
C LEU A 300 -2.27 8.50 -19.43
N GLY A 301 -2.87 9.36 -18.61
CA GLY A 301 -2.55 10.79 -18.59
C GLY A 301 -2.80 11.44 -19.95
N TRP A 302 -1.87 12.31 -20.38
CA TRP A 302 -1.89 12.94 -21.70
C TRP A 302 -1.48 12.01 -22.85
N ARG A 303 -0.76 10.92 -22.52
CA ARG A 303 -0.10 10.08 -23.52
C ARG A 303 -1.04 8.96 -23.97
N ARG A 304 -1.13 8.81 -25.30
CA ARG A 304 -1.72 7.65 -25.96
C ARG A 304 -0.59 6.85 -26.56
N PHE A 305 -0.43 5.60 -26.17
CA PHE A 305 0.66 4.76 -26.66
C PHE A 305 0.25 3.31 -26.69
N GLN A 306 0.82 2.57 -27.64
CA GLN A 306 0.65 1.14 -27.78
C GLN A 306 1.81 0.41 -27.08
N THR A 307 1.49 -0.58 -26.25
CA THR A 307 2.46 -1.42 -25.54
C THR A 307 1.96 -2.88 -25.47
N LEU A 308 2.81 -3.78 -24.98
CA LEU A 308 2.54 -5.21 -24.82
C LEU A 308 2.37 -5.56 -23.34
N PRO A 309 1.15 -5.50 -22.78
CA PRO A 309 0.93 -5.81 -21.38
C PRO A 309 1.06 -7.31 -21.09
N ILE A 310 1.64 -7.63 -19.93
CA ILE A 310 1.62 -8.95 -19.32
C ILE A 310 0.58 -8.99 -18.21
N TYR A 311 -0.47 -9.79 -18.40
CA TYR A 311 -1.48 -10.00 -17.36
C TYR A 311 -0.97 -10.97 -16.29
N SER A 312 -1.22 -10.66 -15.02
CA SER A 312 -0.89 -11.48 -13.87
C SER A 312 -1.97 -11.42 -12.79
N ILE A 313 -1.96 -12.40 -11.90
CA ILE A 313 -2.81 -12.45 -10.71
C ILE A 313 -1.97 -12.87 -9.51
N SER A 314 -2.27 -12.29 -8.34
CA SER A 314 -1.60 -12.67 -7.10
C SER A 314 -2.13 -14.02 -6.62
N ASP A 315 -1.27 -15.05 -6.59
CA ASP A 315 -1.63 -16.39 -6.09
C ASP A 315 -1.64 -16.36 -4.56
N SER A 316 -2.80 -16.06 -3.98
CA SER A 316 -3.00 -15.88 -2.53
C SER A 316 -1.99 -14.93 -1.87
N ARG A 317 -1.70 -13.79 -2.53
CA ARG A 317 -0.75 -12.76 -2.06
C ARG A 317 0.71 -13.21 -1.93
N THR A 318 1.09 -14.36 -2.48
CA THR A 318 2.47 -14.87 -2.39
C THR A 318 3.34 -14.54 -3.59
N ARG A 319 2.76 -14.47 -4.80
CA ARG A 319 3.52 -14.29 -6.04
C ARG A 319 2.62 -13.79 -7.16
N ASN A 320 3.18 -13.02 -8.09
CA ASN A 320 2.50 -12.57 -9.30
C ASN A 320 2.59 -13.63 -10.39
N ARG A 321 1.54 -14.44 -10.52
CA ARG A 321 1.47 -15.49 -11.54
C ARG A 321 0.95 -14.93 -12.85
N MET A 322 1.73 -15.10 -13.92
CA MET A 322 1.33 -14.75 -15.28
C MET A 322 0.04 -15.48 -15.72
N LEU A 323 -0.89 -14.72 -16.29
CA LEU A 323 -2.07 -15.20 -17.00
C LEU A 323 -1.84 -15.16 -18.51
N LYS A 324 -2.51 -16.05 -19.23
CA LYS A 324 -2.50 -16.04 -20.71
C LYS A 324 -3.51 -15.04 -21.27
N TYR A 325 -4.61 -14.83 -20.55
CA TYR A 325 -5.70 -13.95 -20.91
C TYR A 325 -6.20 -13.21 -19.66
N THR A 326 -6.80 -12.05 -19.86
CA THR A 326 -7.58 -11.37 -18.82
C THR A 326 -8.78 -12.24 -18.42
N PRO A 327 -9.09 -12.39 -17.12
CA PRO A 327 -10.36 -12.94 -16.68
C PRO A 327 -11.54 -12.11 -17.23
N GLU A 328 -12.68 -12.75 -17.48
CA GLU A 328 -13.81 -12.08 -18.16
C GLU A 328 -14.46 -10.97 -17.33
N HIS A 329 -14.63 -11.18 -16.01
CA HIS A 329 -15.37 -10.28 -15.13
C HIS A 329 -14.60 -9.84 -13.88
N MET A 330 -13.31 -10.17 -13.79
CA MET A 330 -12.45 -9.89 -12.64
C MET A 330 -11.34 -8.90 -12.99
N HIS A 331 -10.88 -8.13 -12.01
CA HIS A 331 -9.67 -7.34 -12.14
C HIS A 331 -8.43 -8.25 -12.06
N CYS A 332 -7.47 -8.00 -12.93
CA CYS A 332 -6.15 -8.61 -12.88
C CYS A 332 -5.10 -7.52 -12.84
N PHE A 333 -3.87 -7.90 -12.49
CA PHE A 333 -2.74 -7.00 -12.66
C PHE A 333 -2.27 -7.07 -14.10
N ALA A 334 -1.81 -5.97 -14.65
CA ALA A 334 -1.00 -5.96 -15.84
C ALA A 334 0.28 -5.21 -15.58
N THR A 335 1.36 -5.68 -16.17
CA THR A 335 2.62 -4.98 -16.17
C THR A 335 2.96 -4.63 -17.61
N MET A 336 3.29 -3.37 -17.85
CA MET A 336 3.64 -2.87 -19.17
C MET A 336 4.84 -1.96 -19.06
N TYR A 337 5.59 -1.83 -20.16
CA TYR A 337 6.64 -0.83 -20.27
C TYR A 337 6.07 0.46 -20.84
N GLY A 338 6.31 1.59 -20.18
CA GLY A 338 5.78 2.87 -20.57
C GLY A 338 6.20 4.01 -19.63
N PRO A 339 5.63 5.20 -19.83
CA PRO A 339 5.93 6.36 -18.98
C PRO A 339 5.36 6.18 -17.58
N LEU A 340 6.12 6.62 -16.58
CA LEU A 340 5.75 6.48 -15.17
C LEU A 340 4.71 7.53 -14.79
N ILE A 341 3.58 7.10 -14.24
CA ILE A 341 2.50 8.01 -13.87
C ILE A 341 2.15 7.77 -12.41
N ALA A 342 1.73 8.84 -11.73
CA ALA A 342 1.36 8.79 -10.32
C ALA A 342 0.35 7.65 -10.06
N PRO A 343 0.54 6.85 -8.99
CA PRO A 343 -0.41 5.82 -8.59
C PRO A 343 -1.84 6.33 -8.44
N ASN A 344 -2.82 5.43 -8.53
CA ASN A 344 -4.25 5.73 -8.50
C ASN A 344 -4.80 6.57 -9.66
N THR A 345 -3.99 6.88 -10.68
CA THR A 345 -4.48 7.48 -11.92
C THR A 345 -5.29 6.48 -12.75
N GLY A 346 -6.47 6.89 -13.20
CA GLY A 346 -7.34 6.09 -14.06
C GLY A 346 -6.86 6.04 -15.52
N PHE A 347 -7.14 4.95 -16.22
CA PHE A 347 -6.85 4.82 -17.65
C PHE A 347 -7.89 3.98 -18.40
N VAL A 348 -7.87 4.15 -19.72
CA VAL A 348 -8.69 3.41 -20.67
C VAL A 348 -7.80 2.76 -21.73
N CYS A 349 -8.18 1.57 -22.16
CA CYS A 349 -7.47 0.82 -23.18
C CYS A 349 -8.31 0.54 -24.42
N PHE A 350 -7.65 0.52 -25.57
CA PHE A 350 -8.23 0.26 -26.88
C PHE A 350 -7.42 -0.80 -27.62
N GLN A 351 -8.07 -1.63 -28.45
CA GLN A 351 -7.37 -2.54 -29.37
C GLN A 351 -7.01 -1.84 -30.69
N SER A 352 -7.94 -1.05 -31.24
CA SER A 352 -7.79 -0.35 -32.51
C SER A 352 -8.64 0.92 -32.51
N PHE A 353 -8.17 1.95 -33.22
CA PHE A 353 -8.89 3.19 -33.43
C PHE A 353 -9.73 3.22 -34.71
N SER A 354 -9.77 2.11 -35.46
CA SER A 354 -10.54 2.04 -36.70
C SER A 354 -12.04 2.33 -36.49
N SER A 355 -12.59 3.16 -37.38
CA SER A 355 -14.03 3.45 -37.49
C SER A 355 -14.82 2.27 -38.02
N ALA A 356 -14.18 1.35 -38.74
CA ALA A 356 -14.83 0.18 -39.34
C ALA A 356 -15.17 -0.94 -38.35
N ASN A 357 -14.81 -0.79 -37.06
CA ASN A 357 -15.13 -1.80 -36.05
C ASN A 357 -16.63 -1.72 -35.68
N PRO A 358 -17.43 -2.78 -35.93
CA PRO A 358 -18.86 -2.78 -35.62
C PRO A 358 -19.15 -2.93 -34.11
N GLY A 359 -18.15 -3.27 -33.30
CA GLY A 359 -18.31 -3.52 -31.87
C GLY A 359 -17.82 -2.37 -30.98
N PHE A 360 -18.05 -2.52 -29.67
CA PHE A 360 -17.57 -1.58 -28.66
C PHE A 360 -16.03 -1.50 -28.64
N ARG A 361 -15.49 -0.29 -28.88
CA ARG A 361 -14.06 -0.05 -29.13
C ARG A 361 -13.19 -0.07 -27.88
N ILE A 362 -13.71 0.42 -26.76
CA ILE A 362 -13.00 0.41 -25.47
C ILE A 362 -12.89 -1.06 -25.02
N ALA A 363 -11.66 -1.52 -24.85
CA ALA A 363 -11.34 -2.90 -24.57
C ALA A 363 -11.24 -3.19 -23.07
N ALA A 364 -10.62 -2.29 -22.32
CA ALA A 364 -10.42 -2.41 -20.89
C ALA A 364 -10.35 -1.06 -20.20
N THR A 365 -10.56 -1.07 -18.89
CA THR A 365 -10.41 0.08 -18.00
C THR A 365 -9.60 -0.35 -16.78
N GLY A 366 -8.97 0.61 -16.11
CA GLY A 366 -8.16 0.30 -14.95
C GLY A 366 -7.62 1.53 -14.23
N THR A 367 -6.81 1.26 -13.21
CA THR A 367 -6.08 2.27 -12.44
C THR A 367 -4.62 1.84 -12.26
N VAL A 368 -3.71 2.80 -12.20
CA VAL A 368 -2.29 2.55 -11.89
C VAL A 368 -2.15 2.15 -10.42
N LEU A 369 -1.33 1.14 -10.13
CA LEU A 369 -1.06 0.67 -8.77
C LEU A 369 0.33 1.10 -8.30
N SER A 370 1.37 0.74 -9.05
CA SER A 370 2.76 1.05 -8.71
C SER A 370 3.58 1.28 -9.98
N VAL A 371 4.73 1.90 -9.79
CA VAL A 371 5.72 2.21 -10.82
C VAL A 371 7.06 1.68 -10.35
N ASP A 372 7.68 0.79 -11.13
CA ASP A 372 8.91 0.10 -10.76
C ASP A 372 9.80 -0.08 -12.01
N GLU A 373 11.12 -0.18 -11.85
CA GLU A 373 12.03 -0.46 -12.97
C GLU A 373 12.16 -1.96 -13.28
N SER A 374 11.84 -2.81 -12.31
CA SER A 374 11.87 -4.26 -12.47
C SER A 374 10.65 -4.89 -11.79
N THR A 375 10.11 -5.95 -12.40
CA THR A 375 8.93 -6.64 -11.87
C THR A 375 9.13 -8.14 -11.88
N GLU A 376 8.83 -8.77 -10.75
CA GLU A 376 8.88 -10.22 -10.63
C GLU A 376 7.55 -10.86 -11.04
N ILE A 377 7.46 -11.29 -12.29
CA ILE A 377 6.32 -12.05 -12.80
C ILE A 377 6.78 -13.49 -13.04
N VAL A 378 6.04 -14.45 -12.53
CA VAL A 378 6.37 -15.87 -12.69
C VAL A 378 5.32 -16.61 -13.50
N LYS A 379 5.75 -17.53 -14.37
CA LYS A 379 4.88 -18.48 -15.05
C LYS A 379 5.11 -19.86 -14.49
N LYS A 380 4.00 -20.56 -14.25
CA LYS A 380 4.03 -21.94 -13.82
C LYS A 380 4.53 -22.84 -14.96
N LEU A 381 5.62 -23.55 -14.70
CA LEU A 381 6.13 -24.61 -15.56
C LEU A 381 5.90 -25.94 -14.85
N LYS A 382 5.36 -26.93 -15.56
CA LYS A 382 5.22 -28.29 -15.05
C LYS A 382 6.20 -29.18 -15.81
N LEU A 383 7.14 -29.78 -15.11
CA LEU A 383 7.94 -30.87 -15.65
C LEU A 383 7.15 -32.16 -15.41
N THR A 384 6.93 -32.96 -16.45
CA THR A 384 6.09 -34.16 -16.38
C THR A 384 6.93 -35.40 -16.65
N GLY A 385 6.71 -36.46 -15.88
CA GLY A 385 7.31 -37.77 -16.09
C GLY A 385 6.31 -38.89 -15.83
N THR A 386 6.68 -40.10 -16.21
CA THR A 386 5.87 -41.31 -16.04
C THR A 386 6.61 -42.34 -15.19
N ALA A 387 5.86 -43.22 -14.54
CA ALA A 387 6.46 -44.29 -13.75
C ALA A 387 7.05 -45.38 -14.66
N ASP A 388 8.29 -45.75 -14.40
CA ASP A 388 8.98 -46.85 -15.09
C ASP A 388 8.91 -48.15 -14.30
N LYS A 389 9.14 -48.09 -12.99
CA LYS A 389 8.99 -49.23 -12.08
C LYS A 389 8.47 -48.78 -10.72
N ILE A 390 7.45 -49.48 -10.21
CA ILE A 390 6.72 -49.10 -9.00
C ILE A 390 6.87 -50.17 -7.92
N HIS A 391 7.30 -49.75 -6.73
CA HIS A 391 7.31 -50.55 -5.51
C HIS A 391 6.14 -50.14 -4.60
N LYS A 392 6.26 -50.30 -3.27
CA LYS A 392 5.18 -49.92 -2.35
C LYS A 392 5.06 -48.39 -2.28
N ASN A 393 6.08 -47.73 -1.76
CA ASN A 393 6.11 -46.26 -1.62
C ASN A 393 7.21 -45.62 -2.48
N THR A 394 8.03 -46.42 -3.16
CA THR A 394 9.08 -45.92 -4.05
C THR A 394 8.70 -46.19 -5.49
N ALA A 395 9.07 -45.28 -6.39
CA ALA A 395 8.96 -45.49 -7.81
C ALA A 395 10.16 -44.88 -8.54
N PHE A 396 10.54 -45.50 -9.65
CA PHE A 396 11.49 -44.96 -10.61
C PHE A 396 10.71 -44.22 -11.69
N ILE A 397 11.05 -42.96 -11.94
CA ILE A 397 10.34 -42.08 -12.87
C ILE A 397 11.22 -41.82 -14.09
N LYS A 398 10.61 -41.77 -15.27
CA LYS A 398 11.26 -41.52 -16.56
C LYS A 398 10.63 -40.34 -17.30
N GLY A 399 11.40 -39.78 -18.25
CA GLY A 399 10.93 -38.78 -19.20
C GLY A 399 10.63 -37.39 -18.60
N MET A 400 11.07 -37.12 -17.37
CA MET A 400 10.97 -35.79 -16.75
C MET A 400 12.24 -34.95 -16.95
N PHE A 401 13.39 -35.61 -16.93
CA PHE A 401 14.73 -35.03 -17.08
C PHE A 401 15.49 -35.85 -18.12
N ASN A 402 16.49 -35.23 -18.74
CA ASN A 402 17.33 -35.87 -19.75
C ASN A 402 18.64 -36.38 -19.13
N SER A 403 19.17 -35.69 -18.11
CA SER A 403 20.49 -36.02 -17.52
C SER A 403 20.46 -36.17 -16.01
N SER A 404 21.45 -36.89 -15.48
CA SER A 404 21.65 -37.04 -14.03
C SER A 404 22.03 -35.72 -13.33
N LEU A 405 22.65 -34.79 -14.06
CA LEU A 405 22.99 -33.44 -13.56
C LEU A 405 21.75 -32.59 -13.32
N GLU A 406 20.76 -32.66 -14.23
CA GLU A 406 19.47 -32.01 -14.02
C GLU A 406 18.78 -32.57 -12.77
N ILE A 407 18.79 -33.89 -12.60
CA ILE A 407 18.18 -34.52 -11.43
C ILE A 407 18.87 -34.09 -10.14
N ALA A 408 20.21 -34.01 -10.13
CA ALA A 408 20.97 -33.57 -8.95
C ALA A 408 20.56 -32.15 -8.52
N LYS A 409 20.30 -31.25 -9.49
CA LYS A 409 19.78 -29.89 -9.21
C LYS A 409 18.37 -29.90 -8.58
N PHE A 410 17.55 -30.90 -8.92
CA PHE A 410 16.19 -31.06 -8.40
C PHE A 410 16.10 -32.16 -7.32
N GLU A 411 17.22 -32.59 -6.74
CA GLU A 411 17.22 -33.56 -5.65
C GLU A 411 16.53 -32.96 -4.42
N GLY A 412 15.69 -33.76 -3.75
CA GLY A 412 14.87 -33.28 -2.65
C GLY A 412 13.62 -32.49 -3.05
N ALA A 413 13.41 -32.19 -4.34
CA ALA A 413 12.25 -31.44 -4.80
C ALA A 413 10.93 -32.19 -4.56
N ALA A 414 9.89 -31.43 -4.22
CA ALA A 414 8.54 -31.94 -4.03
C ALA A 414 7.84 -32.18 -5.39
N ILE A 415 7.33 -33.39 -5.56
CA ILE A 415 6.59 -33.84 -6.73
C ILE A 415 5.19 -34.30 -6.34
N LYS A 416 4.27 -34.31 -7.30
CA LYS A 416 2.89 -34.74 -7.09
C LYS A 416 2.38 -35.51 -8.29
N THR A 417 1.55 -36.53 -8.07
CA THR A 417 0.85 -37.21 -9.15
C THR A 417 -0.48 -36.53 -9.49
N VAL A 418 -1.04 -36.79 -10.67
CA VAL A 418 -2.39 -36.31 -11.03
C VAL A 418 -3.46 -36.83 -10.05
N SER A 419 -3.27 -38.04 -9.51
CA SER A 419 -4.13 -38.65 -8.48
C SER A 419 -4.02 -37.99 -7.11
N GLY A 420 -3.07 -37.07 -6.90
CA GLY A 420 -2.97 -36.28 -5.68
C GLY A 420 -1.92 -36.75 -4.67
N VAL A 421 -1.24 -37.88 -4.92
CA VAL A 421 -0.21 -38.45 -4.05
C VAL A 421 1.02 -37.56 -4.06
N ARG A 422 1.47 -37.11 -2.88
CA ARG A 422 2.70 -36.30 -2.77
C ARG A 422 3.92 -37.22 -2.74
N GLY A 423 5.04 -36.69 -3.22
CA GLY A 423 6.31 -37.39 -3.19
C GLY A 423 7.50 -36.45 -3.23
N GLN A 424 8.69 -37.04 -3.16
CA GLN A 424 9.97 -36.35 -3.16
C GLN A 424 10.95 -37.07 -4.09
N ILE A 425 11.70 -36.29 -4.87
CA ILE A 425 12.84 -36.80 -5.64
C ILE A 425 13.95 -37.15 -4.66
N LYS A 426 14.44 -38.40 -4.70
CA LYS A 426 15.47 -38.87 -3.77
C LYS A 426 16.86 -38.89 -4.38
N ARG A 427 17.06 -39.50 -5.54
CA ARG A 427 18.39 -39.60 -6.16
C ARG A 427 18.27 -39.92 -7.64
N ALA A 428 19.22 -39.42 -8.44
CA ALA A 428 19.40 -39.85 -9.82
C ALA A 428 19.77 -41.33 -9.89
N LEU A 429 19.31 -42.00 -10.95
CA LEU A 429 19.72 -43.36 -11.28
C LEU A 429 20.98 -43.30 -12.16
N SER A 430 21.90 -44.25 -11.98
CA SER A 430 23.12 -44.32 -12.82
C SER A 430 22.81 -44.77 -14.23
N LYS A 431 21.92 -45.77 -14.39
CA LYS A 431 21.44 -46.26 -15.68
C LYS A 431 19.96 -46.61 -15.54
N PRO A 432 19.09 -46.24 -16.49
CA PRO A 432 19.29 -45.31 -17.61
C PRO A 432 19.38 -43.84 -17.18
N GLU A 433 20.04 -43.00 -17.97
CA GLU A 433 20.20 -41.56 -17.70
C GLU A 433 18.85 -40.82 -17.76
N GLY A 434 18.69 -39.77 -16.94
CA GLY A 434 17.44 -39.01 -16.84
C GLY A 434 16.34 -39.69 -16.00
N HIS A 435 16.57 -40.93 -15.54
CA HIS A 435 15.69 -41.60 -14.59
C HIS A 435 16.10 -41.28 -13.15
N PHE A 436 15.12 -41.22 -12.25
CA PHE A 436 15.37 -40.98 -10.83
C PHE A 436 14.48 -41.81 -9.94
N ARG A 437 14.95 -42.05 -8.72
CA ARG A 437 14.17 -42.67 -7.65
C ARG A 437 13.39 -41.59 -6.90
N ALA A 438 12.09 -41.80 -6.74
CA ALA A 438 11.22 -41.00 -5.91
C ALA A 438 10.52 -41.83 -4.85
N THR A 439 10.20 -41.19 -3.73
CA THR A 439 9.36 -41.73 -2.66
C THR A 439 8.04 -40.98 -2.63
N PHE A 440 6.93 -41.70 -2.48
CA PHE A 440 5.57 -41.20 -2.44
C PHE A 440 4.87 -41.63 -1.14
N GLU A 441 3.80 -40.92 -0.77
CA GLU A 441 2.98 -41.25 0.40
C GLU A 441 2.31 -42.61 0.29
N ASP A 442 1.79 -42.93 -0.90
CA ASP A 442 1.14 -44.20 -1.22
C ASP A 442 1.60 -44.72 -2.59
N LYS A 443 1.23 -45.96 -2.90
CA LYS A 443 1.57 -46.63 -4.15
C LYS A 443 0.87 -45.97 -5.33
N ILE A 444 1.68 -45.36 -6.20
CA ILE A 444 1.21 -44.79 -7.47
C ILE A 444 0.84 -45.89 -8.49
N LEU A 445 0.11 -45.52 -9.54
CA LEU A 445 -0.22 -46.43 -10.64
C LEU A 445 0.64 -46.14 -11.88
N TYR A 446 0.82 -47.14 -12.76
CA TYR A 446 1.52 -46.94 -14.04
C TYR A 446 0.84 -45.93 -14.97
N SER A 447 -0.48 -45.76 -14.82
CA SER A 447 -1.27 -44.76 -15.55
C SER A 447 -1.10 -43.33 -15.02
N ASP A 448 -0.47 -43.15 -13.86
CA ASP A 448 -0.29 -41.82 -13.28
C ASP A 448 0.80 -41.04 -13.99
N ILE A 449 0.53 -39.75 -14.19
CA ILE A 449 1.53 -38.77 -14.61
C ILE A 449 2.06 -38.08 -13.34
N VAL A 450 3.37 -38.12 -13.17
CA VAL A 450 4.07 -37.43 -12.10
C VAL A 450 4.48 -36.06 -12.62
N PHE A 451 4.28 -35.01 -11.84
CA PHE A 451 4.74 -33.68 -12.22
C PHE A 451 5.40 -32.93 -11.07
N LEU A 452 6.41 -32.15 -11.44
CA LEU A 452 7.04 -31.14 -10.59
C LEU A 452 6.49 -29.77 -10.96
N ARG A 453 6.04 -28.99 -9.96
CA ARG A 453 5.57 -27.61 -10.17
C ARG A 453 6.73 -26.64 -9.94
N ALA A 454 7.27 -26.11 -11.03
CA ALA A 454 8.28 -25.06 -11.02
C ALA A 454 7.66 -23.70 -11.39
N TRP A 455 8.39 -22.64 -11.07
CA TRP A 455 8.04 -21.26 -11.39
C TRP A 455 9.19 -20.64 -12.14
N TYR A 456 8.92 -20.17 -13.35
CA TYR A 456 9.92 -19.55 -14.22
C TYR A 456 9.66 -18.05 -14.30
N PRO A 457 10.64 -17.19 -13.96
CA PRO A 457 10.49 -15.75 -14.06
C PRO A 457 10.37 -15.32 -15.52
N ILE A 458 9.47 -14.39 -15.81
CA ILE A 458 9.23 -13.84 -17.13
C ILE A 458 9.41 -12.33 -17.08
N LYS A 459 10.21 -11.83 -18.01
CA LYS A 459 10.44 -10.41 -18.20
C LYS A 459 9.45 -9.86 -19.24
N PRO A 460 8.74 -8.75 -18.95
CA PRO A 460 7.94 -8.07 -19.95
C PRO A 460 8.78 -7.48 -21.09
N HIS A 461 8.18 -7.36 -22.28
CA HIS A 461 8.84 -6.74 -23.42
C HIS A 461 8.89 -5.21 -23.25
N ARG A 462 10.06 -4.62 -23.52
CA ARG A 462 10.25 -3.17 -23.55
C ARG A 462 9.81 -2.62 -24.91
N PHE A 463 8.50 -2.60 -25.15
CA PHE A 463 7.89 -2.04 -26.36
C PHE A 463 7.03 -0.83 -26.00
N TYR A 464 7.29 0.28 -26.68
CA TYR A 464 6.54 1.53 -26.54
C TYR A 464 6.41 2.17 -27.92
N ASN A 465 5.17 2.47 -28.31
CA ASN A 465 4.87 3.11 -29.59
C ASN A 465 3.85 4.25 -29.36
N PRO A 466 4.27 5.53 -29.39
CA PRO A 466 3.36 6.64 -29.17
C PRO A 466 2.36 6.78 -30.34
N VAL A 467 1.11 7.10 -30.02
CA VAL A 467 0.06 7.31 -31.02
C VAL A 467 0.13 8.76 -31.51
N THR A 468 0.92 8.99 -32.55
CA THR A 468 1.05 10.29 -33.24
C THR A 468 -0.06 10.48 -34.28
N ASN A 469 -1.33 10.50 -33.84
CA ASN A 469 -2.49 10.50 -34.76
C ASN A 469 -2.55 11.69 -35.73
N LEU A 470 -1.99 12.85 -35.36
CA LEU A 470 -1.98 14.06 -36.18
C LEU A 470 -0.89 14.04 -37.28
N ILE A 471 0.12 13.19 -37.11
CA ILE A 471 1.25 13.04 -38.03
C ILE A 471 1.03 11.77 -38.88
N GLY A 472 0.62 10.68 -38.23
CA GLY A 472 0.59 9.32 -38.78
C GLY A 472 1.38 8.39 -37.87
N TRP A 473 0.90 7.17 -37.68
CA TRP A 473 1.57 6.16 -36.85
C TRP A 473 1.25 4.76 -37.36
N GLN A 474 2.19 3.84 -37.20
CA GLN A 474 2.00 2.43 -37.57
C GLN A 474 1.63 1.62 -36.34
N ALA A 475 0.42 1.06 -36.34
CA ALA A 475 -0.04 0.20 -35.26
C ALA A 475 0.49 -1.22 -35.42
N MET A 476 0.97 -1.81 -34.32
CA MET A 476 1.22 -3.25 -34.24
C MET A 476 -0.13 -4.00 -34.31
N ARG A 477 -0.21 -4.99 -35.20
CA ARG A 477 -1.43 -5.79 -35.43
C ARG A 477 -1.61 -6.85 -34.34
N LEU A 478 -2.86 -7.26 -34.10
CA LEU A 478 -3.16 -8.33 -33.14
C LEU A 478 -2.68 -9.69 -33.66
N THR A 479 -2.34 -10.62 -32.77
CA THR A 479 -1.88 -11.98 -33.16
C THR A 479 -2.86 -12.68 -34.11
N GLY A 480 -4.17 -12.52 -33.88
CA GLY A 480 -5.20 -13.12 -34.74
C GLY A 480 -5.30 -12.48 -36.14
N GLU A 481 -4.96 -11.20 -36.27
CA GLU A 481 -4.94 -10.49 -37.56
C GLU A 481 -3.71 -10.89 -38.37
N VAL A 482 -2.54 -10.97 -37.72
CA VAL A 482 -1.29 -11.45 -38.34
C VAL A 482 -1.48 -12.86 -38.89
N ARG A 483 -2.01 -13.78 -38.07
CA ARG A 483 -2.31 -15.16 -38.51
C ARG A 483 -3.25 -15.23 -39.71
N ARG A 484 -4.31 -14.40 -39.72
CA ARG A 484 -5.25 -14.38 -40.86
C ARG A 484 -4.58 -13.84 -42.12
N ALA A 485 -3.76 -12.80 -42.00
CA ALA A 485 -3.05 -12.22 -43.14
C ALA A 485 -2.01 -13.17 -43.74
N GLU A 486 -1.33 -13.95 -42.88
CA GLU A 486 -0.29 -14.91 -43.29
C GLU A 486 -0.84 -16.32 -43.58
N GLY A 487 -2.14 -16.56 -43.37
CA GLY A 487 -2.75 -17.89 -43.58
C GLY A 487 -2.32 -18.96 -42.56
N ILE A 488 -1.83 -18.56 -41.38
CA ILE A 488 -1.34 -19.48 -40.34
C ILE A 488 -2.48 -19.89 -39.40
N GLU A 489 -2.69 -21.19 -39.23
CA GLU A 489 -3.70 -21.72 -38.31
C GLU A 489 -3.37 -21.47 -36.83
N THR A 490 -4.40 -21.50 -35.98
CA THR A 490 -4.19 -21.39 -34.54
C THR A 490 -3.65 -22.71 -33.96
N PRO A 491 -2.54 -22.68 -33.19
CA PRO A 491 -1.93 -23.92 -32.68
C PRO A 491 -2.85 -24.56 -31.63
N LEU A 492 -3.38 -25.74 -31.96
CA LEU A 492 -4.26 -26.53 -31.09
C LEU A 492 -3.65 -27.90 -30.82
N GLN A 493 -3.12 -28.09 -29.61
CA GLN A 493 -2.57 -29.39 -29.20
C GLN A 493 -3.70 -30.38 -28.90
N LYS A 494 -3.76 -31.49 -29.65
CA LYS A 494 -4.79 -32.54 -29.51
C LYS A 494 -4.92 -33.12 -28.09
N ASN A 495 -3.82 -33.18 -27.33
CA ASN A 495 -3.78 -33.69 -25.95
C ASN A 495 -4.24 -32.67 -24.90
N SER A 496 -4.28 -31.38 -25.25
CA SER A 496 -4.74 -30.30 -24.35
C SER A 496 -6.25 -30.05 -24.46
N GLN A 497 -6.91 -30.59 -25.49
CA GLN A 497 -8.34 -30.45 -25.68
C GLN A 497 -9.11 -31.33 -24.68
N TYR A 498 -10.02 -30.73 -23.92
CA TYR A 498 -10.90 -31.46 -23.01
C TYR A 498 -11.82 -32.42 -23.78
N ARG A 499 -12.01 -33.61 -23.21
CA ARG A 499 -12.90 -34.66 -23.74
C ARG A 499 -13.78 -35.17 -22.62
N LYS A 500 -14.97 -35.69 -22.97
CA LYS A 500 -15.82 -36.40 -22.02
C LYS A 500 -15.10 -37.69 -21.60
N ILE A 501 -14.92 -37.89 -20.30
CA ILE A 501 -14.26 -39.07 -19.73
C ILE A 501 -15.34 -40.00 -19.19
N GLU A 502 -15.43 -41.21 -19.72
CA GLU A 502 -16.31 -42.26 -19.21
C GLU A 502 -15.52 -43.13 -18.24
N ARG A 503 -15.98 -43.22 -16.98
CA ARG A 503 -15.28 -43.96 -15.92
C ARG A 503 -16.03 -45.25 -15.63
N GLU A 504 -15.34 -46.37 -15.76
CA GLU A 504 -15.88 -47.68 -15.38
C GLU A 504 -15.98 -47.84 -13.86
N THR A 505 -16.93 -48.65 -13.40
CA THR A 505 -17.09 -48.96 -11.98
C THR A 505 -15.95 -49.87 -11.51
N ARG A 506 -15.06 -49.30 -10.70
CA ARG A 506 -13.88 -50.01 -10.19
C ARG A 506 -14.29 -51.02 -9.12
N HIS A 507 -14.11 -52.30 -9.41
CA HIS A 507 -14.23 -53.39 -8.44
C HIS A 507 -12.85 -53.77 -7.91
N PHE A 508 -12.69 -53.77 -6.59
CA PHE A 508 -11.42 -54.17 -5.95
C PHE A 508 -11.37 -55.67 -5.73
N ASN A 509 -10.17 -56.23 -5.76
CA ASN A 509 -9.96 -57.64 -5.41
C ASN A 509 -10.35 -57.89 -3.93
N PRO A 510 -10.87 -59.07 -3.61
CA PRO A 510 -11.19 -59.43 -2.23
C PRO A 510 -9.93 -59.51 -1.36
N LEU A 511 -10.10 -59.35 -0.05
CA LEU A 511 -9.02 -59.44 0.93
C LEU A 511 -8.36 -60.82 0.88
N ARG A 512 -7.05 -60.85 0.68
CA ARG A 512 -6.25 -62.08 0.66
C ARG A 512 -5.35 -62.13 1.89
N VAL A 513 -5.74 -62.96 2.86
CA VAL A 513 -4.97 -63.15 4.10
C VAL A 513 -3.80 -64.11 3.86
N PRO A 514 -2.57 -63.79 4.32
CA PRO A 514 -1.45 -64.72 4.26
C PRO A 514 -1.75 -66.04 4.97
N ARG A 515 -1.29 -67.16 4.43
CA ARG A 515 -1.60 -68.50 4.97
C ARG A 515 -1.04 -68.72 6.38
N ALA A 516 0.14 -68.18 6.66
CA ALA A 516 0.74 -68.24 7.99
C ALA A 516 -0.15 -67.56 9.04
N LEU A 517 -0.54 -66.30 8.77
CA LEU A 517 -1.46 -65.56 9.64
C LEU A 517 -2.78 -66.30 9.81
N ALA A 518 -3.37 -66.81 8.72
CA ALA A 518 -4.65 -67.51 8.78
C ALA A 518 -4.62 -68.78 9.66
N ALA A 519 -3.45 -69.41 9.82
CA ALA A 519 -3.26 -70.56 10.70
C ALA A 519 -3.06 -70.15 12.18
N GLU A 520 -2.44 -69.00 12.43
CA GLU A 520 -2.18 -68.47 13.77
C GLU A 520 -3.37 -67.73 14.40
N LEU A 521 -4.41 -67.41 13.61
CA LEU A 521 -5.59 -66.71 14.12
C LEU A 521 -6.27 -67.50 15.25
N PRO A 522 -6.71 -66.84 16.34
CA PRO A 522 -7.52 -67.47 17.37
C PRO A 522 -8.76 -68.14 16.81
N PHE A 523 -9.20 -69.24 17.43
CA PHE A 523 -10.29 -70.08 16.94
C PHE A 523 -11.57 -69.29 16.58
N LYS A 524 -11.94 -68.29 17.41
CA LYS A 524 -13.13 -67.45 17.18
C LYS A 524 -13.03 -66.56 15.92
N SER A 525 -11.84 -66.12 15.54
CA SER A 525 -11.61 -65.24 14.39
C SER A 525 -11.09 -66.00 13.16
N GLN A 526 -11.03 -67.33 13.20
CA GLN A 526 -10.54 -68.15 12.10
C GLN A 526 -11.48 -68.06 10.89
N ILE A 527 -10.89 -67.82 9.72
CA ILE A 527 -11.63 -67.64 8.48
C ILE A 527 -12.07 -69.01 7.94
N VAL A 528 -13.37 -69.29 7.98
CA VAL A 528 -13.95 -70.53 7.45
C VAL A 528 -14.24 -70.36 5.96
N GLN A 529 -13.38 -70.94 5.10
CA GLN A 529 -13.57 -70.98 3.65
C GLN A 529 -13.65 -72.43 3.16
N ALA A 530 -14.83 -72.83 2.69
CA ALA A 530 -15.02 -74.14 2.07
C ALA A 530 -14.27 -74.23 0.74
N ARG A 531 -13.51 -75.32 0.54
CA ARG A 531 -12.88 -75.60 -0.75
C ARG A 531 -13.94 -76.05 -1.75
N LYS A 532 -13.82 -75.58 -3.00
CA LYS A 532 -14.68 -76.05 -4.09
C LYS A 532 -14.50 -77.57 -4.27
N GLN A 533 -15.61 -78.31 -4.28
CA GLN A 533 -15.60 -79.75 -4.53
C GLN A 533 -15.08 -80.03 -5.95
N LYS A 534 -14.04 -80.85 -6.07
CA LYS A 534 -13.43 -81.23 -7.36
C LYS A 534 -14.05 -82.49 -7.96
N LYS A 535 -14.54 -83.40 -7.11
CA LYS A 535 -15.17 -84.65 -7.52
C LYS A 535 -16.68 -84.49 -7.47
N GLU A 536 -17.35 -84.98 -8.49
CA GLU A 536 -18.81 -85.05 -8.48
C GLU A 536 -19.29 -86.04 -7.44
N THR A 537 -20.18 -85.57 -6.58
CA THR A 537 -20.83 -86.41 -5.57
C THR A 537 -21.91 -87.27 -6.20
N TYR A 538 -22.26 -88.38 -5.55
CA TYR A 538 -23.37 -89.23 -6.00
C TYR A 538 -24.69 -88.43 -6.13
N MET A 539 -24.92 -87.47 -5.23
CA MET A 539 -26.10 -86.60 -5.27
C MET A 539 -26.13 -85.67 -6.49
N GLN A 540 -24.96 -85.21 -6.96
CA GLN A 540 -24.87 -84.43 -8.20
C GLN A 540 -25.12 -85.31 -9.43
N LYS A 541 -24.61 -86.55 -9.43
CA LYS A 541 -24.85 -87.51 -10.53
C LYS A 541 -26.31 -87.97 -10.63
N ARG A 542 -26.97 -88.12 -9.49
CA ARG A 542 -28.40 -88.51 -9.40
C ARG A 542 -29.36 -87.34 -9.65
N ALA A 543 -28.86 -86.10 -9.74
CA ALA A 543 -29.73 -84.94 -9.93
C ALA A 543 -30.49 -85.04 -11.27
N VAL A 544 -31.81 -84.92 -11.20
CA VAL A 544 -32.69 -85.01 -12.38
C VAL A 544 -32.48 -83.78 -13.28
N VAL A 545 -32.34 -84.02 -14.58
CA VAL A 545 -32.25 -82.96 -15.59
C VAL A 545 -33.62 -82.31 -15.77
N LEU A 546 -33.64 -80.98 -15.72
CA LEU A 546 -34.89 -80.21 -15.77
C LEU A 546 -35.49 -80.22 -17.17
N ASN A 547 -36.82 -80.18 -17.22
CA ASN A 547 -37.56 -80.02 -18.47
C ASN A 547 -37.39 -78.60 -19.03
N LYS A 548 -37.65 -78.43 -20.34
CA LYS A 548 -37.48 -77.15 -21.05
C LYS A 548 -38.30 -76.02 -20.40
N GLU A 549 -39.55 -76.32 -20.02
CA GLU A 549 -40.47 -75.36 -19.37
C GLU A 549 -39.96 -74.92 -17.99
N GLU A 550 -39.50 -75.86 -17.17
CA GLU A 550 -38.95 -75.56 -15.84
C GLU A 550 -37.66 -74.73 -15.94
N LYS A 551 -36.82 -75.01 -16.95
CA LYS A 551 -35.63 -74.22 -17.22
C LYS A 551 -35.99 -72.78 -17.62
N THR A 552 -37.01 -72.60 -18.46
CA THR A 552 -37.50 -71.26 -18.81
C THR A 552 -38.10 -70.54 -17.60
N ALA A 553 -38.87 -71.23 -16.75
CA ALA A 553 -39.44 -70.66 -15.54
C ALA A 553 -38.35 -70.23 -14.54
N ARG A 554 -37.31 -71.05 -14.34
CA ARG A 554 -36.17 -70.66 -13.49
C ARG A 554 -35.39 -69.48 -14.04
N ASN A 555 -35.16 -69.44 -15.34
CA ASN A 555 -34.47 -68.31 -15.97
C ASN A 555 -35.28 -67.01 -15.78
N LEU A 556 -36.60 -67.07 -16.00
CA LEU A 556 -37.50 -65.93 -15.76
C LEU A 556 -37.44 -65.48 -14.29
N LEU A 557 -37.48 -66.43 -13.34
CA LEU A 557 -37.39 -66.12 -11.91
C LEU A 557 -36.03 -65.50 -11.54
N GLN A 558 -34.93 -65.99 -12.14
CA GLN A 558 -33.59 -65.40 -11.97
C GLN A 558 -33.52 -63.96 -12.53
N GLN A 559 -34.12 -63.71 -13.70
CA GLN A 559 -34.19 -62.37 -14.28
C GLN A 559 -35.04 -61.43 -13.40
N LEU A 560 -36.20 -61.87 -12.93
CA LEU A 560 -37.05 -61.07 -12.05
C LEU A 560 -36.37 -60.76 -10.71
N THR A 561 -35.68 -61.72 -10.11
CA THR A 561 -34.95 -61.52 -8.84
C THR A 561 -33.76 -60.58 -9.01
N THR A 562 -32.98 -60.70 -10.10
CA THR A 562 -31.86 -59.79 -10.38
C THR A 562 -32.33 -58.36 -10.63
N ILE A 563 -33.40 -58.16 -11.42
CA ILE A 563 -34.03 -56.84 -11.63
C ILE A 563 -34.56 -56.26 -10.31
N ARG A 564 -35.22 -57.08 -9.49
CA ARG A 564 -35.70 -56.65 -8.16
C ARG A 564 -34.55 -56.21 -7.27
N ASN A 565 -33.47 -56.99 -7.21
CA ASN A 565 -32.30 -56.68 -6.38
C ASN A 565 -31.60 -55.39 -6.83
N ASP A 566 -31.39 -55.21 -8.14
CA ASP A 566 -30.81 -53.98 -8.68
C ASP A 566 -31.72 -52.76 -8.45
N LYS A 567 -33.03 -52.90 -8.65
CA LYS A 567 -34.01 -51.85 -8.33
C LYS A 567 -33.98 -51.47 -6.86
N MET A 568 -33.93 -52.45 -5.96
CA MET A 568 -33.85 -52.23 -4.52
C MET A 568 -32.52 -51.56 -4.12
N ALA A 569 -31.40 -52.01 -4.69
CA ALA A 569 -30.07 -51.41 -4.46
C ALA A 569 -30.04 -49.94 -4.94
N LYS A 570 -30.53 -49.65 -6.15
CA LYS A 570 -30.65 -48.29 -6.69
C LYS A 570 -31.56 -47.42 -5.82
N ARG A 571 -32.68 -47.95 -5.33
CA ARG A 571 -33.58 -47.22 -4.43
C ARG A 571 -32.94 -46.95 -3.07
N ALA A 572 -32.23 -47.92 -2.52
CA ALA A 572 -31.51 -47.77 -1.26
C ALA A 572 -30.38 -46.73 -1.38
N ALA A 573 -29.58 -46.78 -2.44
CA ALA A 573 -28.54 -45.79 -2.73
C ALA A 573 -29.11 -44.37 -2.83
N LYS A 574 -30.18 -44.16 -3.62
CA LYS A 574 -30.86 -42.85 -3.71
C LYS A 574 -31.45 -42.39 -2.38
N LYS A 575 -31.95 -43.30 -1.54
CA LYS A 575 -32.46 -42.97 -0.22
C LYS A 575 -31.33 -42.55 0.71
N GLU A 576 -30.17 -43.21 0.62
CA GLU A 576 -29.00 -42.86 1.42
C GLU A 576 -28.39 -41.52 0.98
N GLU A 577 -28.32 -41.23 -0.32
CA GLU A 577 -27.94 -39.91 -0.85
C GLU A 577 -28.81 -38.80 -0.24
N LYS A 578 -30.14 -38.96 -0.27
CA LYS A 578 -31.08 -38.00 0.35
C LYS A 578 -30.91 -37.91 1.86
N ARG A 579 -30.61 -39.01 2.55
CA ARG A 579 -30.34 -39.02 3.99
C ARG A 579 -29.05 -38.29 4.33
N VAL A 580 -28.00 -38.42 3.51
CA VAL A 580 -26.73 -37.68 3.70
C VAL A 580 -26.97 -36.18 3.55
N GLU A 581 -27.70 -35.76 2.52
CA GLU A 581 -28.10 -34.35 2.35
C GLU A 581 -28.92 -33.84 3.55
N TYR A 582 -29.88 -34.65 4.01
CA TYR A 582 -30.70 -34.29 5.16
C TYR A 582 -29.87 -34.20 6.46
N ARG A 583 -28.96 -35.15 6.71
CA ARG A 583 -28.04 -35.11 7.86
C ARG A 583 -27.17 -33.87 7.83
N LYS A 584 -26.70 -33.45 6.64
CA LYS A 584 -25.92 -32.22 6.49
C LYS A 584 -26.75 -30.98 6.85
N LYS A 585 -28.00 -30.89 6.37
CA LYS A 585 -28.92 -29.80 6.72
C LYS A 585 -29.26 -29.76 8.20
N LEU A 586 -29.45 -30.93 8.83
CA LEU A 586 -29.65 -31.02 10.28
C LEU A 586 -28.44 -30.50 11.04
N ALA A 587 -27.23 -30.92 10.68
CA ALA A 587 -26.00 -30.44 11.31
C ALA A 587 -25.84 -28.92 11.18
N GLU A 588 -26.11 -28.34 10.00
CA GLU A 588 -26.11 -26.88 9.80
C GLU A 588 -27.18 -26.17 10.64
N SER A 589 -28.32 -26.81 10.88
CA SER A 589 -29.39 -26.27 11.73
C SER A 589 -29.04 -26.35 13.22
N GLU A 590 -28.43 -27.45 13.65
CA GLU A 590 -27.94 -27.63 15.02
C GLU A 590 -26.84 -26.62 15.33
N GLU A 591 -25.88 -26.40 14.42
CA GLU A 591 -24.83 -25.38 14.58
C GLU A 591 -25.43 -23.97 14.76
N LYS A 592 -26.44 -23.61 13.97
CA LYS A 592 -27.15 -22.33 14.12
C LYS A 592 -27.89 -22.23 15.45
N LYS A 593 -28.49 -23.34 15.92
CA LYS A 593 -29.18 -23.40 17.20
C LYS A 593 -28.19 -23.24 18.36
N GLU A 594 -27.07 -23.94 18.34
CA GLU A 594 -26.00 -23.80 19.34
C GLU A 594 -25.42 -22.39 19.36
N ALA A 595 -25.21 -21.76 18.20
CA ALA A 595 -24.75 -20.37 18.12
C ALA A 595 -25.75 -19.40 18.74
N ARG A 596 -27.06 -19.64 18.53
CA ARG A 596 -28.14 -18.86 19.15
C ARG A 596 -28.17 -19.06 20.66
N GLU A 597 -28.12 -20.29 21.15
CA GLU A 597 -28.10 -20.61 22.58
C GLU A 597 -26.88 -20.01 23.28
N LYS A 598 -25.69 -20.03 22.65
CA LYS A 598 -24.49 -19.34 23.14
C LYS A 598 -24.68 -17.83 23.25
N LYS A 599 -25.35 -17.21 22.27
CA LYS A 599 -25.65 -15.76 22.29
C LYS A 599 -26.65 -15.42 23.40
N GLU A 600 -27.73 -16.17 23.50
CA GLU A 600 -28.77 -15.99 24.54
C GLU A 600 -28.19 -16.20 25.94
N SER A 601 -27.36 -17.23 26.13
CA SER A 601 -26.64 -17.47 27.39
C SER A 601 -25.70 -16.31 27.73
N LYS A 602 -24.90 -15.83 26.78
CA LYS A 602 -23.99 -14.68 27.00
C LYS A 602 -24.77 -13.39 27.32
N GLU A 603 -25.90 -13.16 26.66
CA GLU A 603 -26.76 -12.01 26.93
C GLU A 603 -27.43 -12.10 28.31
N PHE A 604 -27.91 -13.28 28.69
CA PHE A 604 -28.43 -13.55 30.02
C PHE A 604 -27.38 -13.26 31.10
N TRP A 605 -26.16 -13.77 30.94
CA TRP A 605 -25.06 -13.52 31.88
C TRP A 605 -24.61 -12.06 31.87
N ARG A 606 -24.60 -11.36 30.73
CA ARG A 606 -24.30 -9.91 30.65
C ARG A 606 -25.33 -9.09 31.42
N LYS A 607 -26.62 -9.37 31.24
CA LYS A 607 -27.71 -8.66 31.93
C LYS A 607 -27.66 -8.92 33.43
N ASN A 608 -27.46 -10.17 33.84
CA ASN A 608 -27.32 -10.52 35.26
C ASN A 608 -26.01 -10.02 35.87
N GLY A 609 -24.93 -9.94 35.10
CA GLY A 609 -23.67 -9.32 35.52
C GLY A 609 -23.86 -7.83 35.82
N ARG A 610 -24.46 -7.07 34.90
CA ARG A 610 -24.81 -5.66 35.14
C ARG A 610 -25.79 -5.49 36.30
N LYS A 611 -26.75 -6.41 36.47
CA LYS A 611 -27.70 -6.37 37.60
C LYS A 611 -27.00 -6.65 38.93
N ARG A 612 -26.01 -7.56 38.97
CA ARG A 612 -25.20 -7.85 40.15
C ARG A 612 -24.21 -6.74 40.48
N GLN A 613 -23.61 -6.12 39.46
CA GLN A 613 -22.71 -4.97 39.62
C GLN A 613 -23.48 -3.73 40.11
N ALA A 614 -24.67 -3.47 39.55
CA ALA A 614 -25.55 -2.40 40.03
C ALA A 614 -26.10 -2.64 41.45
N SER A 615 -26.18 -3.89 41.92
CA SER A 615 -26.50 -4.19 43.33
C SER A 615 -25.29 -4.06 44.27
N ASP A 616 -24.06 -4.15 43.75
CA ASP A 616 -22.83 -3.96 44.53
C ASP A 616 -22.49 -2.46 44.68
N ASP A 617 -22.74 -1.64 43.64
CA ASP A 617 -22.60 -0.17 43.68
C ASP A 617 -23.76 0.53 44.41
N GLY A 618 -24.92 -0.12 44.54
CA GLY A 618 -26.11 0.42 45.21
C GLY A 618 -26.33 -0.10 46.64
N GLY A 619 -25.36 -0.81 47.21
CA GLY A 619 -25.52 -1.63 48.41
C GLY A 619 -24.63 -1.25 49.57
N GLY A 620 -24.45 0.06 49.81
CA GLY A 620 -24.02 0.52 51.14
C GLY A 620 -25.01 0.05 52.20
N GLY A 621 -24.52 -0.70 53.19
CA GLY A 621 -25.21 -0.88 54.47
C GLY A 621 -25.70 -2.30 54.77
N GLY A 622 -24.94 -2.98 55.64
CA GLY A 622 -25.54 -3.67 56.78
C GLY A 622 -25.73 -5.19 56.68
N GLY A 623 -25.14 -5.89 57.65
CA GLY A 623 -25.82 -7.04 58.25
C GLY A 623 -25.14 -8.40 58.14
N GLN A 624 -24.14 -8.59 59.00
CA GLN A 624 -23.95 -9.78 59.86
C GLN A 624 -24.22 -11.20 59.32
N LYS A 625 -23.14 -11.99 59.38
CA LYS A 625 -23.03 -13.31 60.03
C LYS A 625 -24.22 -14.28 59.88
N ARG A 626 -23.96 -15.44 59.26
CA ARG A 626 -24.09 -16.72 59.98
C ARG A 626 -23.31 -17.88 59.32
N ARG A 627 -22.41 -18.46 60.13
CA ARG A 627 -21.83 -19.80 60.01
C ARG A 627 -22.93 -20.87 59.90
N LYS A 628 -22.75 -21.84 59.01
CA LYS A 628 -22.41 -23.22 59.36
C LYS A 628 -21.86 -23.96 58.15
#